data_AF-A0A397BWA6-F1
#
_entry.id   AF-A0A397BWA6-F1
#
_cell.length_a   1.000
_cell.length_b   1.000
_cell.length_c   1.000
_cell.angle_alpha   90.00
_cell.angle_beta   90.00
_cell.angle_gamma   90.00
#
_symmetry.space_group_name_H-M   'P 1'
#
loop_
_entity.id
_entity.type
_entity.pdbx_description
1 polymer ?
#
loop_
_entity_poly.entity_id
_entity_poly.type
_entity_poly.pdbx_seq_one_letter_code
_entity_poly.pdbx_strand_id
1 'polypeptide(L)'
;MITSLFLRRAVAALLVCMALVCLGANDTKVVTVFNNGESVGGIQVRLTPEHVPTGQHLAEYLSTLLDVEGMYTDETKTSSKAVADRVFTAIGKPIHAFDDIAPNDELYIVPTGLLFVWPFVKYGHRVTVQSAHSPTGKPIVLESYNDSPRVFLIHNFFTNEEADRLIERISEIDDDINKLKRSTVGHDDKG
;
A
#
# COMPACT_ATOMS: atom_id res chain seq x y z
N MET A 1 -8.90 -39.81 53.36
CA MET A 1 -9.69 -39.45 52.16
C MET A 1 -9.47 -38.01 51.65
N ILE A 2 -8.47 -37.26 52.15
CA ILE A 2 -8.25 -35.85 51.75
C ILE A 2 -7.14 -35.70 50.70
N THR A 3 -6.21 -36.66 50.63
CA THR A 3 -5.04 -36.64 49.72
C THR A 3 -5.38 -36.83 48.24
N SER A 4 -6.48 -37.52 47.90
CA SER A 4 -6.85 -37.77 46.50
C SER A 4 -7.50 -36.57 45.80
N LEU A 5 -8.09 -35.64 46.57
CA LEU A 5 -8.77 -34.47 46.03
C LEU A 5 -7.79 -33.35 45.63
N PHE A 6 -6.72 -33.17 46.41
CA PHE A 6 -5.66 -32.20 46.12
C PHE A 6 -4.83 -32.60 44.90
N LEU A 7 -4.53 -33.90 44.75
CA LEU A 7 -3.80 -34.41 43.58
C LEU A 7 -4.59 -34.23 42.28
N ARG A 8 -5.91 -34.45 42.32
CA ARG A 8 -6.80 -34.24 41.15
C ARG A 8 -6.92 -32.77 40.75
N ARG A 9 -6.94 -31.84 41.72
CA ARG A 9 -6.98 -30.39 41.46
C ARG A 9 -5.66 -29.87 40.90
N ALA A 10 -4.52 -30.35 41.42
CA ALA A 10 -3.21 -29.98 40.91
C ALA A 10 -2.98 -30.49 39.46
N VAL A 11 -3.39 -31.73 39.16
CA VAL A 11 -3.29 -32.30 37.81
C VAL A 11 -4.24 -31.58 36.83
N ALA A 12 -5.45 -31.22 37.25
CA ALA A 12 -6.37 -30.43 36.43
C ALA A 12 -5.86 -29.01 36.15
N ALA A 13 -5.25 -28.34 37.13
CA ALA A 13 -4.63 -27.02 36.93
C ALA A 13 -3.40 -27.09 36.00
N LEU A 14 -2.60 -28.15 36.09
CA LEU A 14 -1.46 -28.36 35.19
C LEU A 14 -1.89 -28.66 33.75
N LEU A 15 -2.97 -29.41 33.56
CA LEU A 15 -3.56 -29.67 32.24
C LEU A 15 -4.19 -28.42 31.63
N VAL A 16 -4.81 -27.55 32.43
CA VAL A 16 -5.32 -26.25 31.97
C VAL A 16 -4.16 -25.31 31.62
N CYS A 17 -3.07 -25.30 32.38
CA CYS A 17 -1.87 -24.53 32.02
C CYS A 17 -1.16 -25.07 30.76
N MET A 18 -1.10 -26.39 30.54
CA MET A 18 -0.58 -26.94 29.28
C MET A 18 -1.51 -26.67 28.08
N ALA A 19 -2.84 -26.70 28.28
CA ALA A 19 -3.80 -26.37 27.23
C ALA A 19 -3.77 -24.87 26.87
N LEU A 20 -3.44 -23.99 27.80
CA LEU A 20 -3.25 -22.55 27.53
C LEU A 20 -1.91 -22.21 26.86
N VAL A 21 -0.90 -23.08 26.98
CA VAL A 21 0.40 -22.91 26.28
C VAL A 21 0.36 -23.47 24.85
N CYS A 22 -0.65 -24.28 24.49
CA CYS A 22 -0.72 -24.94 23.17
C CYS A 22 -1.67 -24.29 22.15
N LEU A 23 -2.14 -23.05 22.36
CA LEU A 23 -2.96 -22.30 21.38
C LEU A 23 -2.22 -21.16 20.66
N GLY A 24 -0.90 -21.13 20.72
CA GLY A 24 -0.11 -20.42 19.72
C GLY A 24 0.02 -21.27 18.47
N ALA A 25 -1.04 -21.38 17.66
CA ALA A 25 -0.79 -21.62 16.24
C ALA A 25 0.14 -20.48 15.82
N ASN A 26 1.38 -20.79 15.43
CA ASN A 26 2.30 -19.80 14.88
C ASN A 26 1.70 -19.32 13.56
N ASP A 27 0.72 -18.42 13.64
CA ASP A 27 0.06 -17.85 12.49
C ASP A 27 1.14 -17.13 11.71
N THR A 28 1.45 -17.71 10.56
CA THR A 28 2.62 -17.37 9.78
C THR A 28 2.15 -17.05 8.39
N LYS A 29 2.44 -15.84 7.92
CA LYS A 29 2.07 -15.37 6.59
C LYS A 29 3.34 -15.20 5.79
N VAL A 30 3.44 -15.91 4.67
CA VAL A 30 4.51 -15.68 3.69
C VAL A 30 4.00 -14.59 2.75
N VAL A 31 4.78 -13.54 2.56
CA VAL A 31 4.46 -12.38 1.73
C VAL A 31 5.62 -12.06 0.81
N THR A 32 5.37 -11.28 -0.24
CA THR A 32 6.42 -10.71 -1.08
C THR A 32 6.52 -9.22 -0.82
N VAL A 33 7.72 -8.71 -0.53
CA VAL A 33 7.96 -7.32 -0.17
C VAL A 33 8.71 -6.62 -1.29
N PHE A 34 8.20 -5.47 -1.74
CA PHE A 34 8.75 -4.64 -2.80
C PHE A 34 9.07 -3.24 -2.29
N ASN A 35 10.02 -2.58 -2.97
CA ASN A 35 10.17 -1.15 -2.87
C ASN A 35 8.95 -0.42 -3.47
N ASN A 36 8.69 0.80 -3.01
CA ASN A 36 7.53 1.58 -3.42
C ASN A 36 7.45 1.73 -4.95
N GLY A 37 6.36 1.28 -5.56
CA GLY A 37 6.15 1.36 -7.01
C GLY A 37 6.82 0.26 -7.84
N GLU A 38 7.63 -0.63 -7.26
CA GLU A 38 8.27 -1.72 -8.02
C GLU A 38 7.34 -2.91 -8.20
N SER A 39 7.36 -3.57 -9.36
CA SER A 39 6.60 -4.81 -9.62
C SER A 39 7.48 -6.04 -9.78
N VAL A 40 8.79 -5.86 -9.73
CA VAL A 40 9.82 -6.90 -9.87
C VAL A 40 10.87 -6.73 -8.78
N GLY A 41 11.69 -7.77 -8.56
CA GLY A 41 12.78 -7.71 -7.58
C GLY A 41 12.36 -7.78 -6.11
N GLY A 42 11.10 -8.13 -5.82
CA GLY A 42 10.62 -8.31 -4.45
C GLY A 42 11.24 -9.52 -3.74
N ILE A 43 11.27 -9.48 -2.41
CA ILE A 43 11.81 -10.53 -1.54
C ILE A 43 10.69 -11.27 -0.81
N GLN A 44 10.81 -12.59 -0.65
CA GLN A 44 9.86 -13.35 0.17
C GLN A 44 10.23 -13.23 1.66
N VAL A 45 9.25 -12.87 2.47
CA VAL A 45 9.40 -12.70 3.92
C VAL A 45 8.35 -13.53 4.65
N ARG A 46 8.76 -14.19 5.73
CA ARG A 46 7.87 -14.95 6.61
C ARG A 46 7.55 -14.09 7.82
N LEU A 47 6.30 -13.64 7.93
CA LEU A 47 5.83 -12.80 9.02
C LEU A 47 5.05 -13.61 10.06
N THR A 48 5.21 -13.20 11.31
CA THR A 48 4.44 -13.67 12.48
C THR A 48 3.91 -12.43 13.21
N PRO A 49 2.95 -12.57 14.16
CA PRO A 49 2.42 -11.43 14.91
C PRO A 49 3.50 -10.55 15.59
N GLU A 50 4.61 -11.15 16.02
CA GLU A 50 5.74 -10.43 16.64
C GLU A 50 6.42 -9.42 15.71
N HIS A 51 6.38 -9.67 14.40
CA HIS A 51 6.91 -8.75 13.40
C HIS A 51 5.97 -7.56 13.13
N VAL A 52 4.67 -7.69 13.45
CA VAL A 52 3.62 -6.71 13.10
C VAL A 52 2.81 -6.25 14.33
N PRO A 53 3.46 -5.74 15.40
CA PRO A 53 2.76 -5.09 16.49
C PRO A 53 2.11 -3.77 16.03
N THR A 54 2.74 -3.09 15.08
CA THR A 54 2.20 -1.92 14.36
C THR A 54 2.70 -1.91 12.92
N GLY A 55 2.03 -1.16 12.05
CA GLY A 55 2.50 -0.92 10.67
C GLY A 55 3.87 -0.28 10.59
N GLN A 56 4.20 0.64 11.51
CA GLN A 56 5.52 1.29 11.58
C GLN A 56 6.61 0.28 11.97
N HIS A 57 6.38 -0.55 12.98
CA HIS A 57 7.36 -1.56 13.39
C HIS A 57 7.62 -2.58 12.28
N LEU A 58 6.58 -2.96 11.53
CA LEU A 58 6.75 -3.79 10.34
C LEU A 58 7.61 -3.07 9.28
N ALA A 59 7.36 -1.79 9.02
CA ALA A 59 8.15 -1.01 8.06
C ALA A 59 9.63 -0.92 8.45
N GLU A 60 9.92 -0.66 9.73
CA GLU A 60 11.27 -0.63 10.29
C GLU A 60 11.95 -2.00 10.18
N TYR A 61 11.25 -3.09 10.53
CA TYR A 61 11.76 -4.46 10.37
C TYR A 61 12.09 -4.78 8.91
N LEU A 62 11.18 -4.50 7.97
CA LEU A 62 11.40 -4.78 6.55
C LEU A 62 12.54 -3.94 5.96
N SER A 63 12.77 -2.74 6.48
CA SER A 63 13.91 -1.88 6.10
C SER A 63 15.27 -2.47 6.51
N THR A 64 15.30 -3.49 7.38
CA THR A 64 16.53 -4.24 7.68
C THR A 64 16.82 -5.34 6.65
N LEU A 65 15.82 -5.72 5.85
CA LEU A 65 15.89 -6.81 4.87
C LEU A 65 15.98 -6.31 3.43
N LEU A 66 15.42 -5.14 3.14
CA LEU A 66 15.38 -4.52 1.82
C LEU A 66 15.92 -3.09 1.92
N ASP A 67 16.87 -2.74 1.03
CA ASP A 67 17.37 -1.36 0.95
C ASP A 67 16.27 -0.43 0.44
N VAL A 68 15.92 0.56 1.27
CA VAL A 68 14.85 1.52 0.99
C VAL A 68 15.45 2.78 0.38
N GLU A 69 14.99 3.11 -0.82
CA GLU A 69 15.34 4.35 -1.52
C GLU A 69 14.47 5.51 -1.01
N GLY A 70 15.10 6.51 -0.41
CA GLY A 70 14.48 7.77 -0.01
C GLY A 70 14.35 8.78 -1.16
N MET A 71 14.10 10.04 -0.80
CA MET A 71 14.06 11.13 -1.77
C MET A 71 15.38 11.26 -2.52
N TYR A 72 15.28 11.60 -3.81
CA TYR A 72 16.44 11.99 -4.60
C TYR A 72 17.03 13.28 -4.02
N THR A 73 18.34 13.25 -3.74
CA THR A 73 19.04 14.39 -3.16
C THR A 73 19.60 15.34 -4.22
N ASP A 74 19.58 14.94 -5.49
CA ASP A 74 20.13 15.69 -6.62
C ASP A 74 19.53 15.23 -7.97
N GLU A 75 19.89 15.95 -9.04
CA GLU A 75 19.47 15.68 -10.41
C GLU A 75 20.06 14.38 -11.00
N THR A 76 21.03 13.76 -10.32
CA THR A 76 21.62 12.48 -10.73
C THR A 76 20.79 11.28 -10.28
N LYS A 77 19.65 11.53 -9.61
CA LYS A 77 18.78 10.51 -9.00
C LYS A 77 19.50 9.65 -7.96
N THR A 78 20.49 10.23 -7.28
CA THR A 78 21.08 9.56 -6.11
C THR A 78 20.05 9.59 -5.00
N SER A 79 19.59 8.40 -4.58
CA SER A 79 18.65 8.26 -3.47
C SER A 79 19.40 8.16 -2.15
N SER A 80 18.89 8.81 -1.11
CA SER A 80 19.38 8.59 0.25
C SER A 80 18.93 7.22 0.75
N LYS A 81 19.78 6.54 1.53
CA LYS A 81 19.33 5.37 2.29
C LYS A 81 18.29 5.85 3.32
N ALA A 82 17.09 5.27 3.27
CA ALA A 82 15.99 5.63 4.14
C ALA A 82 15.54 4.45 5.02
N VAL A 83 14.69 4.75 5.99
CA VAL A 83 13.92 3.76 6.74
C VAL A 83 12.46 3.98 6.39
N ALA A 84 11.76 2.89 6.08
CA ALA A 84 10.33 2.92 5.83
C ALA A 84 9.55 3.18 7.12
N ASP A 85 8.48 3.96 7.02
CA ASP A 85 7.58 4.25 8.15
C ASP A 85 6.17 3.69 7.96
N ARG A 86 5.86 3.22 6.73
CA ARG A 86 4.55 2.66 6.37
C ARG A 86 4.72 1.48 5.41
N VAL A 87 3.73 0.58 5.47
CA VAL A 87 3.60 -0.55 4.54
C VAL A 87 2.19 -0.58 3.98
N PHE A 88 2.08 -0.85 2.67
CA PHE A 88 0.82 -0.93 1.96
C PHE A 88 0.70 -2.28 1.24
N THR A 89 -0.53 -2.75 1.06
CA THR A 89 -0.85 -3.85 0.14
C THR A 89 -0.81 -3.39 -1.32
N ALA A 90 -0.81 -4.33 -2.27
CA ALA A 90 -0.93 -4.03 -3.71
C ALA A 90 -2.15 -3.18 -4.11
N ILE A 91 -3.22 -3.22 -3.31
CA ILE A 91 -4.43 -2.40 -3.55
C ILE A 91 -4.36 -1.01 -2.92
N GLY A 92 -3.25 -0.66 -2.25
CA GLY A 92 -3.05 0.62 -1.59
C GLY A 92 -3.70 0.72 -0.20
N LYS A 93 -4.08 -0.41 0.42
CA LYS A 93 -4.54 -0.42 1.81
C LYS A 93 -3.33 -0.37 2.76
N PRO A 94 -3.27 0.56 3.73
CA PRO A 94 -2.21 0.58 4.75
C PRO A 94 -2.32 -0.63 5.68
N ILE A 95 -1.17 -1.16 6.08
CA ILE A 95 -1.07 -2.21 7.10
C ILE A 95 -0.92 -1.55 8.47
N HIS A 96 -1.81 -1.87 9.41
CA HIS A 96 -1.74 -1.39 10.79
C HIS A 96 -1.45 -2.52 11.78
N ALA A 97 -1.93 -3.73 11.50
CA ALA A 97 -1.75 -4.91 12.34
C ALA A 97 -1.53 -6.18 11.50
N PHE A 98 -1.12 -7.28 12.15
CA PHE A 98 -0.90 -8.58 11.49
C PHE A 98 -2.14 -9.09 10.73
N ASP A 99 -3.35 -8.79 11.22
CA ASP A 99 -4.61 -9.21 10.60
C ASP A 99 -4.94 -8.47 9.30
N ASP A 100 -4.27 -7.36 9.01
CA ASP A 100 -4.42 -6.66 7.72
C ASP A 100 -3.73 -7.38 6.56
N ILE A 101 -2.86 -8.35 6.87
CA ILE A 101 -2.07 -9.10 5.90
C ILE A 101 -2.76 -10.43 5.60
N ALA A 102 -2.84 -10.80 4.33
CA ALA A 102 -3.22 -12.14 3.89
C ALA A 102 -1.98 -12.95 3.44
N PRO A 103 -2.05 -14.31 3.48
CA PRO A 103 -1.00 -15.14 2.90
C PRO A 103 -0.80 -14.83 1.41
N ASN A 104 0.46 -14.74 1.00
CA ASN A 104 0.94 -14.38 -0.34
C ASN A 104 0.64 -12.95 -0.77
N ASP A 105 0.33 -12.04 0.16
CA ASP A 105 0.22 -10.63 -0.17
C ASP A 105 1.51 -10.07 -0.74
N GLU A 106 1.35 -9.13 -1.66
CA GLU A 106 2.40 -8.22 -2.09
C GLU A 106 2.33 -6.96 -1.23
N LEU A 107 3.41 -6.70 -0.50
CA LEU A 107 3.57 -5.58 0.41
C LEU A 107 4.59 -4.59 -0.13
N TYR A 108 4.33 -3.31 0.06
CA TYR A 108 5.11 -2.21 -0.47
C TYR A 108 5.56 -1.32 0.68
N ILE A 109 6.88 -1.24 0.88
CA ILE A 109 7.45 -0.37 1.91
C ILE A 109 7.56 1.06 1.38
N VAL A 110 7.14 2.03 2.20
CA VAL A 110 7.13 3.44 1.82
C VAL A 110 8.00 4.23 2.82
N PRO A 111 9.04 4.93 2.35
CA PRO A 111 9.88 5.77 3.19
C PRO A 111 9.16 7.04 3.65
N THR A 112 9.66 7.59 4.75
CA THR A 112 9.17 8.87 5.28
C THR A 112 9.25 9.97 4.22
N GLY A 113 8.19 10.76 4.12
CA GLY A 113 8.09 11.87 3.17
C GLY A 113 7.69 11.47 1.75
N LEU A 114 7.61 10.17 1.43
CA LEU A 114 7.07 9.71 0.14
C LEU A 114 5.63 9.23 0.25
N LEU A 115 4.91 9.35 -0.87
CA LEU A 115 3.57 8.80 -1.05
C LEU A 115 3.66 7.39 -1.61
N PHE A 116 2.67 6.56 -1.29
CA PHE A 116 2.51 5.26 -1.92
C PHE A 116 2.32 5.40 -3.43
N VAL A 117 3.03 4.58 -4.20
CA VAL A 117 2.96 4.52 -5.66
C VAL A 117 2.46 3.14 -6.06
N TRP A 118 1.35 3.09 -6.80
CA TRP A 118 0.89 1.82 -7.36
C TRP A 118 1.93 1.24 -8.33
N PRO A 119 2.24 -0.07 -8.21
CA PRO A 119 3.16 -0.74 -9.11
C PRO A 119 2.58 -0.88 -10.51
N PHE A 120 3.43 -0.74 -11.54
CA PHE A 120 3.08 -1.15 -12.90
C PHE A 120 3.40 -2.63 -13.05
N VAL A 121 2.39 -3.49 -12.93
CA VAL A 121 2.58 -4.95 -13.06
C VAL A 121 2.73 -5.35 -14.53
N LYS A 122 1.78 -4.92 -15.36
CA LYS A 122 1.76 -5.12 -16.82
C LYS A 122 0.68 -4.23 -17.44
N TYR A 123 0.78 -4.01 -18.74
CA TYR A 123 -0.29 -3.34 -19.50
C TYR A 123 -1.65 -4.02 -19.27
N GLY A 124 -2.68 -3.21 -19.01
CA GLY A 124 -4.05 -3.66 -18.76
C GLY A 124 -4.28 -4.29 -17.38
N HIS A 125 -3.27 -4.36 -16.51
CA HIS A 125 -3.49 -4.80 -15.12
C HIS A 125 -4.44 -3.85 -14.41
N ARG A 126 -5.41 -4.41 -13.65
CA ARG A 126 -6.45 -3.65 -12.96
C ARG A 126 -6.41 -3.88 -11.46
N VAL A 127 -6.36 -2.78 -10.72
CA VAL A 127 -6.52 -2.75 -9.27
C VAL A 127 -7.90 -2.17 -8.96
N THR A 128 -8.66 -2.85 -8.12
CA THR A 128 -9.97 -2.38 -7.66
C THR A 128 -9.87 -1.85 -6.25
N VAL A 129 -10.18 -0.56 -6.06
CA VAL A 129 -10.17 0.12 -4.77
C VAL A 129 -11.60 0.34 -4.31
N GLN A 130 -11.93 -0.25 -3.16
CA GLN A 130 -13.21 -0.02 -2.51
C GLN A 130 -13.14 1.27 -1.70
N SER A 131 -14.10 2.17 -1.93
CA SER A 131 -14.23 3.43 -1.18
C SER A 131 -15.68 3.64 -0.80
N ALA A 132 -15.94 3.92 0.48
CA ALA A 132 -17.26 4.33 0.97
C ALA A 132 -17.70 5.69 0.38
N HIS A 133 -16.76 6.45 -0.18
CA HIS A 133 -16.97 7.79 -0.73
C HIS A 133 -16.90 7.81 -2.26
N SER A 134 -17.03 6.67 -2.94
CA SER A 134 -17.04 6.66 -4.40
C SER A 134 -18.23 7.47 -4.94
N PRO A 135 -18.01 8.54 -5.72
CA PRO A 135 -19.11 9.37 -6.24
C PRO A 135 -20.06 8.59 -7.16
N THR A 136 -19.55 7.54 -7.80
CA THR A 136 -20.30 6.71 -8.74
C THR A 136 -21.03 5.54 -8.06
N GLY A 137 -20.83 5.32 -6.76
CA GLY A 137 -21.30 4.13 -6.04
C GLY A 137 -20.65 2.82 -6.52
N LYS A 138 -19.67 2.89 -7.43
CA LYS A 138 -18.91 1.74 -7.95
C LYS A 138 -17.48 1.77 -7.41
N PRO A 139 -16.79 0.62 -7.34
CA PRO A 139 -15.37 0.60 -7.00
C PRO A 139 -14.56 1.43 -8.01
N ILE A 140 -13.56 2.17 -7.51
CA ILE A 140 -12.60 2.87 -8.36
C ILE A 140 -11.67 1.81 -8.95
N VAL A 141 -11.39 1.90 -10.26
CA VAL A 141 -10.48 0.95 -10.92
C VAL A 141 -9.29 1.71 -11.49
N LEU A 142 -8.09 1.28 -11.12
CA LEU A 142 -6.83 1.75 -11.67
C LEU A 142 -6.36 0.73 -12.70
N GLU A 143 -6.16 1.16 -13.94
CA GLU A 143 -5.67 0.32 -15.04
C GLU A 143 -4.30 0.78 -15.52
N SER A 144 -3.32 -0.12 -15.49
CA SER A 144 -1.96 0.14 -15.98
C SER A 144 -1.96 0.35 -17.49
N TYR A 145 -1.47 1.50 -17.96
CA TYR A 145 -1.45 1.86 -19.38
C TYR A 145 -0.04 2.02 -19.95
N ASN A 146 0.88 2.65 -19.22
CA ASN A 146 2.28 2.75 -19.62
C ASN A 146 3.19 2.75 -18.38
N ASP A 147 4.43 2.29 -18.52
CA ASP A 147 5.40 2.25 -17.40
C ASP A 147 6.40 3.42 -17.43
N SER A 148 6.84 3.85 -18.63
CA SER A 148 7.78 4.96 -18.78
C SER A 148 7.35 5.93 -19.89
N PRO A 149 6.72 7.07 -19.55
CA PRO A 149 6.30 7.49 -18.21
C PRO A 149 5.19 6.59 -17.64
N ARG A 150 5.10 6.51 -16.31
CA ARG A 150 4.08 5.72 -15.64
C ARG A 150 2.70 6.37 -15.76
N VAL A 151 1.77 5.65 -16.39
CA VAL A 151 0.42 6.14 -16.67
C VAL A 151 -0.59 5.08 -16.26
N PHE A 152 -1.62 5.52 -15.54
CA PHE A 152 -2.79 4.73 -15.20
C PHE A 152 -4.05 5.40 -15.74
N LEU A 153 -4.99 4.59 -16.23
CA LEU A 153 -6.36 5.02 -16.47
C LEU A 153 -7.15 4.82 -15.17
N ILE A 154 -7.87 5.86 -14.75
CA ILE A 154 -8.72 5.80 -13.56
C ILE A 154 -10.18 5.73 -14.02
N HIS A 155 -10.86 4.66 -13.65
CA HIS A 155 -12.27 4.45 -13.95
C HIS A 155 -13.13 4.66 -12.71
N ASN A 156 -14.38 5.07 -12.92
CA ASN A 156 -15.39 5.31 -11.88
C ASN A 156 -15.01 6.40 -10.85
N PHE A 157 -14.10 7.31 -11.20
CA PHE A 157 -13.65 8.38 -10.31
C PHE A 157 -14.67 9.50 -10.14
N PHE A 158 -15.42 9.83 -11.21
CA PHE A 158 -16.50 10.81 -11.22
C PHE A 158 -17.68 10.28 -12.06
N THR A 159 -18.88 10.81 -11.79
CA THR A 159 -20.04 10.61 -12.67
C THR A 159 -19.94 11.48 -13.93
N ASN A 160 -20.74 11.17 -14.95
CA ASN A 160 -20.80 12.02 -16.15
C ASN A 160 -21.28 13.44 -15.80
N GLU A 161 -22.24 13.56 -14.90
CA GLU A 161 -22.77 14.85 -14.46
C GLU A 161 -21.73 15.67 -13.67
N GLU A 162 -20.85 15.01 -12.93
CA GLU A 162 -19.71 15.67 -12.27
C GLU A 162 -18.67 16.15 -13.29
N ALA A 163 -18.39 15.34 -14.32
CA ALA A 163 -17.51 15.73 -15.41
C ALA A 163 -18.07 16.95 -16.16
N ASP A 164 -19.35 16.94 -16.50
CA ASP A 164 -20.01 18.05 -17.19
C ASP A 164 -19.96 19.33 -16.35
N ARG A 165 -20.25 19.25 -15.04
CA ARG A 165 -20.12 20.40 -14.12
C ARG A 165 -18.70 20.92 -14.02
N LEU A 166 -17.70 20.04 -14.05
CA LEU A 166 -16.30 20.44 -14.02
C LEU A 166 -15.93 21.19 -15.31
N ILE A 167 -16.38 20.69 -16.47
CA ILE A 167 -16.16 21.33 -17.77
C ILE A 167 -16.84 22.70 -17.82
N GLU A 168 -18.10 22.78 -17.42
CA GLU A 168 -18.87 24.02 -17.36
C GLU A 168 -18.16 25.06 -16.49
N ARG A 169 -17.84 24.69 -15.24
CA ARG A 169 -17.19 25.60 -14.30
C ARG A 169 -15.83 26.09 -14.78
N ILE A 170 -15.02 25.23 -15.38
CA ILE A 170 -13.70 25.63 -15.91
C ILE A 170 -13.86 26.54 -17.14
N SER A 171 -14.88 26.33 -17.96
CA SER A 171 -15.15 27.14 -19.16
C SER A 171 -15.67 28.53 -18.81
N GLU A 172 -16.32 28.70 -17.65
CA GLU A 172 -16.79 29.98 -17.13
C GLU A 172 -15.68 30.85 -16.52
N ILE A 173 -14.50 30.28 -16.22
CA ILE A 173 -13.38 31.05 -15.70
C ILE A 173 -12.81 31.91 -16.83
N ASP A 174 -13.05 33.22 -16.75
CA ASP A 174 -12.66 34.20 -17.75
C ASP A 174 -11.46 35.07 -17.35
N ASP A 175 -10.99 34.96 -16.10
CA ASP A 175 -9.85 35.71 -15.61
C ASP A 175 -8.53 35.25 -16.28
N ASP A 176 -7.67 36.20 -16.66
CA ASP A 176 -6.46 35.92 -17.43
C ASP A 176 -5.45 34.99 -16.73
N ILE A 177 -5.53 34.85 -15.41
CA ILE A 177 -4.64 34.02 -14.61
C ILE A 177 -5.07 32.56 -14.67
N ASN A 178 -6.36 32.29 -14.42
CA ASN A 178 -6.90 30.94 -14.23
C ASN A 178 -7.70 30.39 -15.42
N LYS A 179 -8.05 31.23 -16.41
CA LYS A 179 -8.78 30.76 -17.59
C LYS A 179 -8.01 29.69 -18.35
N LEU A 180 -8.73 28.83 -19.06
CA LEU A 180 -8.12 27.87 -19.97
C LEU A 180 -7.27 28.58 -21.03
N LYS A 181 -5.98 28.24 -21.07
CA LYS A 181 -5.03 28.76 -22.05
C LYS A 181 -4.89 27.75 -23.17
N ARG A 182 -4.96 28.24 -24.42
CA ARG A 182 -4.68 27.42 -25.59
C ARG A 182 -3.24 26.94 -25.51
N SER A 183 -3.03 25.63 -25.54
CA SER A 183 -1.68 25.06 -25.63
C SER A 183 -1.05 25.51 -26.95
N THR A 184 0.05 26.26 -26.88
CA THR A 184 0.85 26.63 -28.04
C THR A 184 1.94 25.57 -28.22
N VAL A 185 1.65 24.53 -29.00
CA VAL A 185 2.68 23.67 -29.58
C VAL A 185 2.92 24.12 -31.02
N GLY A 186 3.94 24.95 -31.22
CA GLY A 186 4.35 25.45 -32.53
C GLY A 186 5.79 25.96 -32.46
N HIS A 187 6.63 25.48 -33.37
CA HIS A 187 7.99 25.98 -33.59
C HIS A 187 7.96 27.51 -33.65
N ASP A 188 8.87 28.16 -32.92
CA ASP A 188 9.34 29.47 -33.33
C ASP A 188 10.13 29.25 -34.64
N ASP A 189 9.41 29.23 -35.78
CA ASP A 189 10.01 29.53 -37.07
C ASP A 189 10.39 31.02 -37.06
N LYS A 190 11.51 31.33 -36.39
CA LYS A 190 12.24 32.57 -36.61
C LYS A 190 13.46 32.20 -37.44
N GLY A 191 13.38 32.60 -38.71
CA GLY A 191 14.38 32.37 -39.75
C GLY A 191 15.67 33.16 -39.60
#